data_AF-A0A6G0NPC2-F1
#
_entry.id   AF-A0A6G0NPC2-F1
#
_cell.length_a   1.000
_cell.length_b   1.000
_cell.length_c   1.000
_cell.angle_alpha   90.00
_cell.angle_beta   90.00
_cell.angle_gamma   90.00
#
_symmetry.space_group_name_H-M   'P 1'
#
loop_
_entity.id
_entity.type
_entity.pdbx_description
1 polymer ?
#
loop_
_entity_poly.entity_id
_entity_poly.type
_entity_poly.pdbx_seq_one_letter_code
_entity_poly.pdbx_strand_id
1 'polypeptide(L)'
;MFQRSDPLNETLPLTRGLRSRQTLPAAGRSRRLLSTTGRRFIRYGVACLLFLAVEDLMVTLQRSLQTENLIRKGERTPEPTVMEDSADAETQDLPHEAFQGSTDEIVALAGKPSDYTARLFSGYLPLNNGGNAATTDKAHHINLKKFVVGNGVNEFLGLSSAMFAYYHGLVSTEQYQKYRASCPDLHEFEKSPIVAPGLGDASPECSSATLDIFTTLIYDRINAYDVYSSCAGSPKEDIQRLVKEILTPSTPGKLPHPIGNTMDLCLDTKHLESYFNLAEVRNAIHANPALAHWSSNALTTASMESLGSILGVDHPMLQHPQMLKYTPTLSAEVTPLWRKLLASGVKGVIYHGDADLICNAVGGLWAVESLGVPRLAPRSAWTYGEKDSKQTGGFVEAFEGISYLTVKGAGYLVPMTQPEEAKQMLDLFVLNDLEY
;
A
#
# COMPACT_ATOMS: atom_id res chain seq x y z
N MET A 1 -27.78 -42.85 -24.15
CA MET A 1 -28.65 -43.87 -23.52
C MET A 1 -28.56 -43.57 -22.02
N PHE A 2 -29.47 -42.88 -21.34
CA PHE A 2 -30.90 -42.60 -21.50
C PHE A 2 -31.22 -41.09 -21.32
N GLN A 3 -32.24 -40.63 -22.06
CA GLN A 3 -33.09 -39.43 -21.92
C GLN A 3 -33.88 -39.46 -20.59
N ARG A 4 -34.55 -38.44 -20.01
CA ARG A 4 -35.29 -37.19 -20.41
C ARG A 4 -35.57 -36.46 -19.06
N SER A 5 -35.87 -35.16 -18.89
CA SER A 5 -36.79 -34.29 -19.63
C SER A 5 -36.60 -32.79 -19.29
N ASP A 6 -36.46 -32.01 -20.37
CA ASP A 6 -36.75 -30.58 -20.68
C ASP A 6 -38.08 -29.96 -20.13
N PRO A 7 -38.47 -28.69 -20.47
CA PRO A 7 -37.70 -27.46 -20.82
C PRO A 7 -38.39 -26.13 -20.35
N LEU A 8 -37.73 -24.98 -20.62
CA LEU A 8 -38.29 -23.71 -21.16
C LEU A 8 -37.06 -22.84 -21.53
N ASN A 9 -36.53 -22.87 -22.76
CA ASN A 9 -36.91 -22.05 -23.94
C ASN A 9 -37.34 -20.62 -23.55
N GLU A 10 -36.72 -19.53 -24.02
CA GLU A 10 -36.48 -19.21 -25.42
C GLU A 10 -35.24 -18.32 -25.66
N THR A 11 -34.59 -18.62 -26.78
CA THR A 11 -33.58 -17.85 -27.52
C THR A 11 -34.14 -16.57 -28.17
N LEU A 12 -33.32 -15.52 -28.30
CA LEU A 12 -33.51 -14.47 -29.32
C LEU A 12 -32.17 -14.14 -30.02
N PRO A 13 -32.10 -14.19 -31.37
CA PRO A 13 -30.88 -13.96 -32.14
C PRO A 13 -30.74 -12.53 -32.71
N LEU A 14 -29.52 -12.24 -33.15
CA LEU A 14 -29.03 -11.01 -33.78
C LEU A 14 -29.54 -10.76 -35.22
N THR A 15 -29.79 -9.47 -35.49
CA THR A 15 -29.65 -8.73 -36.78
C THR A 15 -30.45 -9.13 -38.04
N ARG A 16 -31.28 -8.20 -38.54
CA ARG A 16 -31.18 -7.57 -39.88
C ARG A 16 -32.28 -6.52 -40.09
N GLY A 17 -31.91 -5.38 -40.69
CA GLY A 17 -32.76 -4.21 -40.82
C GLY A 17 -33.79 -4.22 -41.94
N LEU A 18 -34.74 -3.28 -41.84
CA LEU A 18 -35.59 -2.79 -42.92
C LEU A 18 -35.85 -1.29 -42.73
N ARG A 19 -35.81 -0.54 -43.83
CA ARG A 19 -36.01 0.92 -43.92
C ARG A 19 -37.49 1.29 -44.12
N SER A 20 -37.79 2.52 -43.66
CA SER A 20 -38.74 3.50 -44.24
C SER A 20 -40.25 3.36 -43.95
N ARG A 21 -40.81 4.31 -43.18
CA ARG A 21 -41.58 5.44 -43.75
C ARG A 21 -41.78 6.57 -42.73
N GLN A 22 -41.74 7.78 -43.25
CA GLN A 22 -41.85 9.07 -42.56
C GLN A 22 -43.27 9.35 -42.04
N THR A 23 -43.38 9.94 -40.85
CA THR A 23 -44.36 10.98 -40.51
C THR A 23 -43.76 11.90 -39.45
N LEU A 24 -43.54 13.18 -39.82
CA LEU A 24 -43.33 14.31 -38.91
C LEU A 24 -44.70 14.88 -38.50
N PRO A 25 -44.85 15.44 -37.29
CA PRO A 25 -44.77 16.90 -37.23
C PRO A 25 -44.12 17.53 -35.97
N ALA A 26 -43.63 18.76 -36.20
CA ALA A 26 -43.57 19.92 -35.30
C ALA A 26 -42.64 19.95 -34.06
N ALA A 27 -41.44 20.48 -34.32
CA ALA A 27 -40.74 21.55 -33.59
C ALA A 27 -41.07 21.82 -32.10
N GLY A 28 -40.16 21.37 -31.22
CA GLY A 28 -39.87 21.99 -29.92
C GLY A 28 -38.35 22.11 -29.75
N ARG A 29 -37.78 23.30 -29.93
CA ARG A 29 -36.37 23.59 -29.65
C ARG A 29 -36.21 23.87 -28.16
N SER A 30 -35.47 23.00 -27.46
CA SER A 30 -34.45 23.45 -26.50
C SER A 30 -33.38 22.36 -26.33
N ARG A 31 -32.17 22.66 -26.82
CA ARG A 31 -30.94 21.91 -26.54
C ARG A 31 -30.37 22.41 -25.21
N ARG A 32 -29.81 21.51 -24.40
CA ARG A 32 -28.35 21.29 -24.29
C ARG A 32 -28.05 20.33 -23.13
N LEU A 33 -27.51 19.15 -23.47
CA LEU A 33 -26.66 18.40 -22.56
C LEU A 33 -25.46 19.28 -22.16
N LEU A 34 -25.10 19.28 -20.88
CA LEU A 34 -23.93 19.95 -20.33
C LEU A 34 -22.67 19.57 -21.11
N SER A 35 -21.85 20.57 -21.47
CA SER A 35 -20.52 20.35 -22.03
C SER A 35 -19.61 19.63 -21.02
N THR A 36 -18.47 19.11 -21.48
CA THR A 36 -17.40 18.57 -20.61
C THR A 36 -16.99 19.56 -19.51
N THR A 37 -17.03 20.88 -19.79
CA THR A 37 -16.87 21.95 -18.79
C THR A 37 -18.01 22.01 -17.77
N GLY A 38 -19.25 21.72 -18.17
CA GLY A 38 -20.40 21.65 -17.27
C GLY A 38 -20.40 20.43 -16.35
N ARG A 39 -19.87 19.28 -16.79
CA ARG A 39 -19.62 18.12 -15.91
C ARG A 39 -18.47 18.38 -14.94
N ARG A 40 -17.42 19.12 -15.38
CA ARG A 40 -16.38 19.64 -14.48
C ARG A 40 -16.97 20.60 -13.45
N PHE A 41 -17.81 21.56 -13.82
CA PHE A 41 -18.46 22.47 -12.85
C PHE A 41 -19.37 21.76 -11.85
N ILE A 42 -19.99 20.63 -12.20
CA ILE A 42 -20.78 19.83 -11.25
C ILE A 42 -19.86 18.95 -10.38
N ARG A 43 -18.80 18.34 -10.93
CA ARG A 43 -17.80 17.59 -10.15
C ARG A 43 -17.01 18.50 -9.19
N TYR A 44 -16.55 19.66 -9.64
CA TYR A 44 -15.92 20.70 -8.83
C TYR A 44 -16.93 21.50 -8.00
N GLY A 45 -18.21 21.55 -8.38
CA GLY A 45 -19.28 22.19 -7.62
C GLY A 45 -19.74 21.35 -6.42
N VAL A 46 -19.75 20.02 -6.59
CA VAL A 46 -19.94 19.06 -5.49
C VAL A 46 -18.67 18.97 -4.64
N ALA A 47 -17.48 19.07 -5.25
CA ALA A 47 -16.23 19.29 -4.51
C ALA A 47 -16.28 20.62 -3.75
N CYS A 48 -16.79 21.72 -4.33
CA CYS A 48 -16.99 23.02 -3.66
C CYS A 48 -18.02 22.94 -2.53
N LEU A 49 -19.10 22.19 -2.68
CA LEU A 49 -20.09 21.98 -1.61
C LEU A 49 -19.55 21.09 -0.48
N LEU A 50 -18.66 20.15 -0.81
CA LEU A 50 -17.85 19.44 0.17
C LEU A 50 -16.74 20.32 0.76
N PHE A 51 -16.13 21.23 0.00
CA PHE A 51 -15.21 22.26 0.49
C PHE A 51 -15.93 23.26 1.37
N LEU A 52 -17.22 23.54 1.19
CA LEU A 52 -18.03 24.37 2.09
C LEU A 52 -18.38 23.61 3.38
N ALA A 53 -18.66 22.31 3.29
CA ALA A 53 -18.87 21.45 4.47
C ALA A 53 -17.56 21.13 5.21
N VAL A 54 -16.44 21.02 4.48
CA VAL A 54 -15.07 20.91 4.98
C VAL A 54 -14.60 22.27 5.45
N GLU A 55 -15.00 23.40 4.88
CA GLU A 55 -14.73 24.75 5.40
C GLU A 55 -15.49 24.95 6.70
N ASP A 56 -16.75 24.55 6.83
CA ASP A 56 -17.46 24.58 8.12
C ASP A 56 -16.79 23.64 9.14
N LEU A 57 -16.34 22.45 8.71
CA LEU A 57 -15.61 21.51 9.56
C LEU A 57 -14.20 22.02 9.92
N MET A 58 -13.51 22.72 9.01
CA MET A 58 -12.17 23.29 9.15
C MET A 58 -12.21 24.61 9.91
N VAL A 59 -13.27 25.40 9.80
CA VAL A 59 -13.55 26.58 10.65
C VAL A 59 -13.89 26.10 12.06
N THR A 60 -14.60 24.98 12.20
CA THR A 60 -14.82 24.32 13.49
C THR A 60 -13.52 23.74 14.06
N LEU A 61 -12.68 23.11 13.23
CA LEU A 61 -11.34 22.62 13.57
C LEU A 61 -10.44 23.79 14.01
N GLN A 62 -10.41 24.88 13.26
CA GLN A 62 -9.62 26.07 13.52
C GLN A 62 -10.07 26.79 14.80
N ARG A 63 -11.37 26.85 15.08
CA ARG A 63 -11.91 27.35 16.36
C ARG A 63 -11.60 26.42 17.52
N SER A 64 -11.70 25.10 17.33
CA SER A 64 -11.39 24.10 18.37
C SER A 64 -9.90 24.09 18.71
N LEU A 65 -9.02 24.10 17.70
CA LEU A 65 -7.56 24.15 17.85
C LEU A 65 -7.09 25.49 18.45
N GLN A 66 -7.74 26.62 18.12
CA GLN A 66 -7.47 27.89 18.80
C GLN A 66 -7.89 27.85 20.27
N THR A 67 -8.98 27.16 20.58
CA THR A 67 -9.46 26.99 21.96
C THR A 67 -8.53 26.07 22.77
N GLU A 68 -8.05 24.97 22.21
CA GLU A 68 -7.07 24.08 22.85
C GLU A 68 -5.70 24.72 23.04
N ASN A 69 -5.21 25.50 22.07
CA ASN A 69 -3.94 26.24 22.20
C ASN A 69 -4.01 27.35 23.25
N LEU A 70 -5.21 27.89 23.54
CA LEU A 70 -5.44 28.81 24.66
C LEU A 70 -5.46 28.09 26.02
N ILE A 71 -5.88 26.82 26.05
CA ILE A 71 -5.95 26.00 27.28
C ILE A 71 -4.58 25.38 27.63
N ARG A 72 -3.75 25.00 26.64
CA ARG A 72 -2.44 24.34 26.83
C ARG A 72 -1.27 25.24 27.26
N LYS A 73 -1.47 26.53 27.53
CA LYS A 73 -0.37 27.41 28.02
C LYS A 73 0.15 27.08 29.43
N GLY A 74 -0.41 26.08 30.10
CA GLY A 74 0.17 25.56 31.33
C GLY A 74 -0.17 24.09 31.52
N GLU A 75 0.66 23.18 31.01
CA GLU A 75 1.02 21.89 31.63
C GLU A 75 1.97 21.11 30.71
N ARG A 76 2.88 20.34 31.32
CA ARG A 76 4.07 19.70 30.72
C ARG A 76 3.80 19.01 29.37
N THR A 77 4.65 19.30 28.39
CA THR A 77 4.76 18.60 27.11
C THR A 77 5.25 17.16 27.32
N PRO A 78 4.48 16.11 26.95
CA PRO A 78 5.00 14.77 26.80
C PRO A 78 5.95 14.74 25.59
N GLU A 79 7.10 14.07 25.73
CA GLU A 79 7.98 13.82 24.60
C GLU A 79 7.27 12.90 23.57
N PRO A 80 7.29 13.25 22.28
CA PRO A 80 6.64 12.47 21.24
C PRO A 80 7.39 11.15 20.99
N THR A 81 6.65 10.08 20.71
CA THR A 81 7.22 8.80 20.27
C THR A 81 7.86 8.97 18.90
N VAL A 82 9.19 8.78 18.81
CA VAL A 82 9.98 8.87 17.58
C VAL A 82 10.37 7.45 17.15
N MET A 83 10.09 7.08 15.90
CA MET A 83 10.75 5.95 15.25
C MET A 83 11.86 6.54 14.38
N GLU A 84 13.02 6.77 14.99
CA GLU A 84 14.27 7.09 14.30
C GLU A 84 15.02 5.77 14.07
N ASP A 85 15.40 5.50 12.82
CA ASP A 85 16.51 4.60 12.56
C ASP A 85 17.77 5.43 12.84
N SER A 86 18.15 5.53 14.13
CA SER A 86 19.16 6.47 14.61
C SER A 86 20.56 6.07 14.11
N ALA A 87 20.84 6.41 12.86
CA ALA A 87 22.16 6.78 12.42
C ALA A 87 22.41 8.22 12.92
N ASP A 88 23.54 8.44 13.58
CA ASP A 88 24.09 9.78 13.86
C ASP A 88 23.43 10.57 15.01
N ALA A 89 23.48 10.01 16.22
CA ALA A 89 23.65 10.83 17.42
C ALA A 89 24.67 10.13 18.33
N GLU A 90 25.85 10.76 18.50
CA GLU A 90 26.73 10.48 19.63
C GLU A 90 25.90 10.62 20.91
N THR A 91 25.44 9.49 21.45
CA THR A 91 24.61 9.44 22.63
C THR A 91 25.47 8.97 23.79
N GLN A 92 25.53 9.85 24.80
CA GLN A 92 26.05 9.54 26.12
C GLN A 92 25.39 8.27 26.66
N ASP A 93 26.22 7.41 27.27
CA ASP A 93 25.84 6.17 27.97
C ASP A 93 24.54 6.31 28.78
N LEU A 94 23.42 5.87 28.20
CA LEU A 94 22.27 5.41 28.98
C LEU A 94 22.31 3.87 28.94
N PRO A 95 22.17 3.19 30.08
CA PRO A 95 22.24 1.74 30.11
C PRO A 95 21.07 1.17 29.31
N HIS A 96 21.39 0.47 28.23
CA HIS A 96 20.47 -0.38 27.48
C HIS A 96 19.95 -1.49 28.39
N GLU A 97 18.90 -1.22 29.17
CA GLU A 97 18.03 -2.29 29.63
C GLU A 97 17.23 -2.74 28.41
N ALA A 98 17.72 -3.81 27.78
CA ALA A 98 16.97 -4.55 26.77
C ALA A 98 15.58 -4.86 27.34
N PHE A 99 14.52 -4.58 26.57
CA PHE A 99 13.17 -5.00 26.91
C PHE A 99 13.19 -6.46 27.39
N GLN A 100 12.66 -6.73 28.59
CA GLN A 100 12.41 -8.10 29.05
C GLN A 100 11.56 -8.80 27.97
N GLY A 101 12.18 -9.71 27.21
CA GLY A 101 11.57 -10.41 26.08
C GLY A 101 12.25 -10.21 24.72
N SER A 102 13.16 -9.24 24.54
CA SER A 102 13.95 -9.14 23.29
C SER A 102 14.94 -10.30 23.10
N THR A 103 15.23 -11.02 24.19
CA THR A 103 16.00 -12.27 24.22
C THR A 103 15.12 -13.51 24.37
N ASP A 104 13.79 -13.37 24.44
CA ASP A 104 12.88 -14.51 24.46
C ASP A 104 12.80 -15.08 23.03
N GLU A 105 13.80 -15.90 22.76
CA GLU A 105 13.84 -16.78 21.62
C GLU A 105 12.58 -17.65 21.64
N ILE A 106 11.84 -17.74 20.53
CA ILE A 106 10.76 -18.73 20.39
C ILE A 106 11.44 -20.10 20.31
N VAL A 107 11.77 -20.68 21.47
CA VAL A 107 12.51 -21.95 21.58
C VAL A 107 11.62 -23.13 21.18
N ALA A 108 10.30 -23.00 21.36
CA ALA A 108 9.33 -24.04 21.07
C ALA A 108 8.10 -23.48 20.34
N LEU A 109 8.06 -23.65 19.00
CA LEU A 109 6.80 -23.63 18.26
C LEU A 109 6.21 -25.05 18.32
N ALA A 110 5.00 -25.20 18.85
CA ALA A 110 4.33 -26.49 18.87
C ALA A 110 4.13 -26.99 17.42
N GLY A 111 4.63 -28.19 17.10
CA GLY A 111 4.63 -28.73 15.74
C GLY A 111 5.83 -28.35 14.87
N LYS A 112 6.83 -27.67 15.42
CA LYS A 112 8.10 -27.36 14.75
C LYS A 112 8.94 -28.64 14.57
N PRO A 113 9.37 -28.98 13.33
CA PRO A 113 10.39 -30.00 13.10
C PRO A 113 11.68 -29.68 13.88
N SER A 114 12.34 -30.71 14.42
CA SER A 114 13.52 -30.55 15.28
C SER A 114 14.72 -29.86 14.60
N ASP A 115 14.71 -29.78 13.28
CA ASP A 115 15.73 -29.22 12.36
C ASP A 115 15.41 -27.79 11.87
N TYR A 116 14.25 -27.22 12.20
CA TYR A 116 13.85 -25.90 11.71
C TYR A 116 14.69 -24.77 12.34
N THR A 117 15.68 -24.29 11.59
CA THR A 117 16.61 -23.22 11.99
C THR A 117 16.29 -21.84 11.41
N ALA A 118 15.38 -21.77 10.43
CA ALA A 118 15.02 -20.51 9.78
C ALA A 118 14.08 -19.67 10.67
N ARG A 119 14.26 -18.35 10.65
CA ARG A 119 13.32 -17.38 11.24
C ARG A 119 12.80 -16.50 10.12
N LEU A 120 11.49 -16.49 9.90
CA LEU A 120 10.86 -15.52 9.01
C LEU A 120 10.68 -14.22 9.81
N PHE A 121 11.46 -13.20 9.46
CA PHE A 121 11.26 -11.85 9.98
C PHE A 121 10.53 -11.04 8.91
N SER A 122 9.29 -10.61 9.21
CA SER A 122 8.57 -9.62 8.40
C SER A 122 8.75 -8.26 9.05
N GLY A 123 9.69 -7.46 8.55
CA GLY A 123 9.94 -6.12 9.06
C GLY A 123 11.29 -5.58 8.59
N TYR A 124 11.41 -4.25 8.52
CA TYR A 124 12.65 -3.54 8.24
C TYR A 124 13.78 -4.10 9.10
N LEU A 125 14.68 -4.89 8.49
CA LEU A 125 15.94 -5.22 9.12
C LEU A 125 16.77 -3.93 9.11
N PRO A 126 17.17 -3.37 10.26
CA PRO A 126 18.15 -2.29 10.29
C PRO A 126 19.49 -2.87 9.84
N LEU A 127 19.72 -2.87 8.52
CA LEU A 127 20.89 -3.52 7.90
C LEU A 127 22.15 -2.67 7.99
N ASN A 128 22.04 -1.38 8.36
CA ASN A 128 23.19 -0.48 8.49
C ASN A 128 23.98 -0.69 9.80
N ASN A 129 23.40 -1.30 10.83
CA ASN A 129 24.14 -1.68 12.05
C ASN A 129 24.79 -3.07 11.96
N GLY A 130 24.74 -3.70 10.78
CA GLY A 130 25.16 -5.09 10.60
C GLY A 130 24.27 -6.11 11.32
N GLY A 131 23.39 -5.67 12.22
CA GLY A 131 22.57 -6.52 13.07
C GLY A 131 23.38 -7.62 13.76
N ASN A 132 22.67 -8.61 14.28
CA ASN A 132 23.28 -9.88 14.64
C ASN A 132 23.93 -10.59 13.43
N ALA A 133 23.77 -10.14 12.18
CA ALA A 133 24.43 -10.76 11.03
C ALA A 133 25.91 -10.35 10.85
N ALA A 134 26.35 -9.24 11.46
CA ALA A 134 27.73 -8.75 11.37
C ALA A 134 28.55 -9.01 12.65
N THR A 135 27.93 -9.54 13.71
CA THR A 135 28.66 -9.87 14.93
C THR A 135 29.64 -11.02 14.70
N THR A 136 30.86 -10.87 15.23
CA THR A 136 31.87 -11.94 15.24
C THR A 136 31.61 -12.96 16.36
N ASP A 137 30.70 -12.64 17.29
CA ASP A 137 30.23 -13.57 18.30
C ASP A 137 29.25 -14.58 17.69
N LYS A 138 29.73 -15.82 17.53
CA LYS A 138 28.93 -16.92 16.99
C LYS A 138 27.62 -17.17 17.76
N ALA A 139 27.55 -16.86 19.05
CA ALA A 139 26.36 -17.06 19.86
C ALA A 139 25.20 -16.11 19.49
N HIS A 140 25.54 -14.94 18.95
CA HIS A 140 24.58 -13.92 18.57
C HIS A 140 24.52 -13.74 17.04
N HIS A 141 25.20 -14.57 16.26
CA HIS A 141 25.27 -14.41 14.81
C HIS A 141 24.00 -14.90 14.09
N ILE A 142 23.21 -13.98 13.52
CA ILE A 142 22.10 -14.31 12.61
C ILE A 142 22.66 -14.58 11.21
N ASN A 143 22.61 -15.84 10.80
CA ASN A 143 23.01 -16.29 9.48
C ASN A 143 21.94 -15.97 8.43
N LEU A 144 21.85 -14.71 8.01
CA LEU A 144 20.86 -14.27 7.02
C LEU A 144 21.13 -14.94 5.66
N LYS A 145 20.15 -15.72 5.16
CA LYS A 145 20.28 -16.49 3.91
C LYS A 145 19.54 -15.90 2.72
N LYS A 146 18.36 -15.35 2.97
CA LYS A 146 17.44 -14.91 1.93
C LYS A 146 16.62 -13.72 2.44
N PHE A 147 16.36 -12.76 1.57
CA PHE A 147 15.37 -11.71 1.78
C PHE A 147 14.21 -11.92 0.80
N VAL A 148 12.99 -11.65 1.26
CA VAL A 148 11.77 -11.82 0.47
C VAL A 148 10.96 -10.54 0.54
N VAL A 149 10.55 -10.02 -0.60
CA VAL A 149 9.75 -8.79 -0.69
C VAL A 149 8.53 -9.05 -1.55
N GLY A 150 7.35 -8.89 -0.96
CA GLY A 150 6.06 -8.93 -1.65
C GLY A 150 5.56 -7.52 -1.93
N ASN A 151 5.20 -7.24 -3.18
CA ASN A 151 4.58 -5.97 -3.60
C ASN A 151 5.33 -4.75 -3.02
N GLY A 152 6.65 -4.77 -3.16
CA GLY A 152 7.53 -3.81 -2.51
C GLY A 152 7.52 -2.43 -3.19
N VAL A 153 7.51 -1.38 -2.36
CA VAL A 153 7.78 0.00 -2.81
C VAL A 153 9.19 0.07 -3.41
N ASN A 154 9.32 0.71 -4.56
CA ASN A 154 10.60 0.87 -5.26
C ASN A 154 10.61 2.14 -6.13
N GLU A 155 11.80 2.52 -6.56
CA GLU A 155 12.06 3.75 -7.29
C GLU A 155 11.56 3.76 -8.75
N PHE A 156 10.85 2.72 -9.21
CA PHE A 156 10.30 2.62 -10.57
C PHE A 156 8.76 2.77 -10.61
N LEU A 157 8.13 3.08 -9.46
CA LEU A 157 6.67 3.11 -9.33
C LEU A 157 5.97 4.29 -10.04
N GLY A 158 6.64 5.41 -10.25
CA GLY A 158 6.04 6.59 -10.88
C GLY A 158 5.46 6.30 -12.26
N LEU A 159 6.31 5.97 -13.24
CA LEU A 159 5.83 5.65 -14.59
C LEU A 159 5.00 4.36 -14.63
N SER A 160 5.46 3.31 -13.95
CA SER A 160 4.84 1.99 -14.02
C SER A 160 3.38 2.03 -13.52
N SER A 161 3.05 2.82 -12.50
CA SER A 161 1.67 2.93 -12.00
C SER A 161 0.74 3.58 -13.01
N ALA A 162 1.19 4.65 -13.68
CA ALA A 162 0.39 5.31 -14.71
C ALA A 162 0.20 4.43 -15.96
N MET A 163 1.25 3.69 -16.36
CA MET A 163 1.15 2.69 -17.42
C MET A 163 0.18 1.58 -17.03
N PHE A 164 0.32 1.03 -15.83
CA PHE A 164 -0.56 -0.01 -15.31
C PHE A 164 -2.01 0.45 -15.36
N ALA A 165 -2.32 1.64 -14.82
CA ALA A 165 -3.66 2.20 -14.84
C ALA A 165 -4.23 2.31 -16.26
N TYR A 166 -3.43 2.80 -17.22
CA TYR A 166 -3.87 2.96 -18.60
C TYR A 166 -4.10 1.62 -19.31
N TYR A 167 -3.15 0.70 -19.24
CA TYR A 167 -3.24 -0.60 -19.93
C TYR A 167 -4.22 -1.57 -19.28
N HIS A 168 -4.66 -1.31 -18.05
CA HIS A 168 -5.80 -2.00 -17.41
C HIS A 168 -7.15 -1.31 -17.67
N GLY A 169 -7.18 -0.25 -18.48
CA GLY A 169 -8.40 0.44 -18.88
C GLY A 169 -9.03 1.30 -17.77
N LEU A 170 -8.27 1.68 -16.75
CA LEU A 170 -8.74 2.41 -15.58
C LEU A 170 -8.74 3.94 -15.79
N VAL A 171 -7.96 4.43 -16.77
CA VAL A 171 -7.90 5.85 -17.13
C VAL A 171 -8.01 6.06 -18.64
N SER A 172 -8.46 7.24 -19.06
CA SER A 172 -8.66 7.54 -20.48
C SER A 172 -7.34 7.79 -21.22
N THR A 173 -7.35 7.60 -22.54
CA THR A 173 -6.19 7.92 -23.40
C THR A 173 -5.80 9.39 -23.31
N GLU A 174 -6.75 10.32 -23.22
CA GLU A 174 -6.47 11.74 -23.07
C GLU A 174 -5.75 12.04 -21.75
N GLN A 175 -6.17 11.38 -20.66
CA GLN A 175 -5.55 11.54 -19.35
C GLN A 175 -4.11 10.98 -19.36
N TYR A 176 -3.92 9.79 -19.93
CA TYR A 176 -2.59 9.19 -20.05
C TYR A 176 -1.65 10.00 -20.95
N GLN A 177 -2.13 10.51 -22.09
CA GLN A 177 -1.33 11.37 -22.98
C GLN A 177 -0.92 12.67 -22.30
N LYS A 178 -1.83 13.30 -21.54
CA LYS A 178 -1.51 14.47 -20.72
C LYS A 178 -0.41 14.15 -19.71
N TYR A 179 -0.52 13.03 -19.01
CA TYR A 179 0.52 12.57 -18.08
C TYR A 179 1.89 12.39 -18.76
N ARG A 180 1.94 11.68 -19.90
CA ARG A 180 3.20 11.49 -20.65
C ARG A 180 3.79 12.81 -21.17
N ALA A 181 2.95 13.77 -21.56
CA ALA A 181 3.41 15.09 -21.99
C ALA A 181 3.91 15.96 -20.82
N SER A 182 3.30 15.84 -19.64
CA SER A 182 3.68 16.59 -18.43
C SER A 182 4.88 15.99 -17.70
N CYS A 183 5.18 14.71 -17.92
CA CYS A 183 6.27 13.97 -17.30
C CYS A 183 7.26 13.41 -18.36
N PRO A 184 7.95 14.28 -19.12
CA PRO A 184 8.80 13.84 -20.24
C PRO A 184 10.02 13.02 -19.77
N ASP A 185 10.50 13.26 -18.56
CA ASP A 185 11.70 12.61 -17.99
C ASP A 185 11.41 11.23 -17.38
N LEU A 186 10.16 10.77 -17.45
CA LEU A 186 9.78 9.43 -17.00
C LEU A 186 9.93 8.43 -18.15
N HIS A 187 10.89 7.51 -18.01
CA HIS A 187 11.20 6.49 -19.00
C HIS A 187 11.04 5.06 -18.45
N GLU A 188 10.69 4.12 -19.33
CA GLU A 188 10.66 2.70 -18.98
C GLU A 188 12.07 2.24 -18.60
N PHE A 189 12.19 1.35 -17.61
CA PHE A 189 13.47 0.83 -17.10
C PHE A 189 14.38 1.88 -16.43
N GLU A 190 13.88 3.10 -16.17
CA GLU A 190 14.60 4.16 -15.45
C GLU A 190 13.92 4.52 -14.12
N LYS A 191 14.71 5.04 -13.18
CA LYS A 191 14.18 5.51 -11.89
C LYS A 191 13.22 6.67 -12.12
N SER A 192 12.11 6.64 -11.40
CA SER A 192 11.12 7.71 -11.39
C SER A 192 11.51 8.77 -10.35
N PRO A 193 11.70 10.05 -10.70
CA PRO A 193 11.79 11.17 -9.75
C PRO A 193 10.53 11.37 -8.91
N ILE A 194 9.45 10.63 -9.16
CA ILE A 194 8.23 10.63 -8.36
C ILE A 194 7.83 9.19 -8.06
N VAL A 195 7.52 8.92 -6.79
CA VAL A 195 7.07 7.58 -6.34
C VAL A 195 5.58 7.62 -6.02
N ALA A 196 5.09 8.73 -5.47
CA ALA A 196 3.69 8.96 -5.17
C ALA A 196 3.37 10.47 -5.27
N PRO A 197 2.07 10.87 -5.34
CA PRO A 197 1.70 12.28 -5.26
C PRO A 197 2.29 12.97 -4.02
N GLY A 198 3.01 14.07 -4.23
CA GLY A 198 3.69 14.82 -3.16
C GLY A 198 4.98 14.19 -2.65
N LEU A 199 5.45 13.08 -3.24
CA LEU A 199 6.68 12.39 -2.85
C LEU A 199 7.63 12.25 -4.06
N GLY A 200 8.65 13.10 -4.09
CA GLY A 200 9.70 13.13 -5.11
C GLY A 200 9.99 14.53 -5.66
N ASP A 201 10.90 14.60 -6.64
CA ASP A 201 11.46 15.83 -7.20
C ASP A 201 10.94 16.14 -8.62
N ALA A 202 9.70 15.71 -8.93
CA ALA A 202 9.09 15.97 -10.23
C ALA A 202 8.64 17.43 -10.41
N SER A 203 8.55 17.88 -11.66
CA SER A 203 8.02 19.21 -11.99
C SER A 203 6.58 19.39 -11.45
N PRO A 204 6.13 20.62 -11.16
CA PRO A 204 4.76 20.88 -10.75
C PRO A 204 3.73 20.35 -11.75
N GLU A 205 4.01 20.44 -13.05
CA GLU A 205 3.15 19.93 -14.11
C GLU A 205 3.04 18.41 -14.06
N CYS A 206 4.16 17.70 -13.89
CA CYS A 206 4.19 16.25 -13.76
C CYS A 206 3.47 15.79 -12.49
N SER A 207 3.74 16.46 -11.36
CA SER A 207 3.09 16.20 -10.08
C SER A 207 1.57 16.38 -10.18
N SER A 208 1.11 17.45 -10.85
CA SER A 208 -0.31 17.71 -11.09
C SER A 208 -0.96 16.64 -11.97
N ALA A 209 -0.29 16.22 -13.05
CA ALA A 209 -0.80 15.19 -13.94
C ALA A 209 -0.84 13.81 -13.27
N THR A 210 0.13 13.51 -12.41
CA THR A 210 0.16 12.31 -11.57
C THR A 210 -1.01 12.31 -10.60
N LEU A 211 -1.21 13.42 -9.88
CA LEU A 211 -2.33 13.57 -8.94
C LEU A 211 -3.68 13.43 -9.63
N ASP A 212 -3.84 13.95 -10.85
CA ASP A 212 -5.06 13.82 -11.66
C ASP A 212 -5.42 12.34 -11.92
N ILE A 213 -4.44 11.48 -12.23
CA ILE A 213 -4.64 10.03 -12.39
C ILE A 213 -5.11 9.39 -11.08
N PHE A 214 -4.38 9.59 -9.99
CA PHE A 214 -4.72 8.97 -8.70
C PHE A 214 -6.06 9.47 -8.16
N THR A 215 -6.37 10.75 -8.37
CA THR A 215 -7.66 11.34 -8.02
C THR A 215 -8.79 10.66 -8.79
N THR A 216 -8.65 10.45 -10.10
CA THR A 216 -9.63 9.68 -10.90
C THR A 216 -9.86 8.30 -10.29
N LEU A 217 -8.79 7.54 -10.01
CA LEU A 217 -8.88 6.18 -9.46
C LEU A 217 -9.62 6.14 -8.12
N ILE A 218 -9.30 7.07 -7.21
CA ILE A 218 -9.94 7.17 -5.89
C ILE A 218 -11.43 7.51 -6.03
N TYR A 219 -11.79 8.49 -6.86
CA TYR A 219 -13.19 8.92 -7.00
C TYR A 219 -14.05 7.94 -7.78
N ASP A 220 -13.47 7.20 -8.71
CA ASP A 220 -14.15 6.10 -9.41
C ASP A 220 -14.19 4.81 -8.57
N ARG A 221 -13.65 4.87 -7.34
CA ARG A 221 -13.56 3.79 -6.34
C ARG A 221 -12.87 2.53 -6.86
N ILE A 222 -11.81 2.72 -7.62
CA ILE A 222 -10.92 1.62 -7.99
C ILE A 222 -10.09 1.25 -6.76
N ASN A 223 -10.11 -0.03 -6.39
CA ASN A 223 -9.24 -0.54 -5.36
C ASN A 223 -7.81 -0.63 -5.90
N ALA A 224 -6.93 0.30 -5.50
CA ALA A 224 -5.55 0.35 -5.97
C ALA A 224 -4.69 -0.84 -5.46
N TYR A 225 -5.15 -1.53 -4.42
CA TYR A 225 -4.50 -2.73 -3.89
C TYR A 225 -4.91 -4.00 -4.65
N ASP A 226 -6.05 -3.99 -5.35
CA ASP A 226 -6.49 -5.06 -6.24
C ASP A 226 -7.53 -4.48 -7.19
N VAL A 227 -7.13 -4.19 -8.43
CA VAL A 227 -7.95 -3.44 -9.39
C VAL A 227 -9.21 -4.19 -9.83
N TYR A 228 -9.32 -5.48 -9.52
CA TYR A 228 -10.49 -6.30 -9.82
C TYR A 228 -11.41 -6.50 -8.61
N SER A 229 -10.94 -6.16 -7.41
CA SER A 229 -11.71 -6.25 -6.18
C SER A 229 -12.56 -5.01 -5.91
N SER A 230 -13.56 -5.21 -5.04
CA SER A 230 -14.37 -4.09 -4.54
C SER A 230 -13.56 -3.18 -3.61
N CYS A 231 -13.91 -1.90 -3.58
CA CYS A 231 -13.34 -0.93 -2.65
C CYS A 231 -14.24 -0.75 -1.42
N ALA A 232 -13.67 -0.98 -0.23
CA ALA A 232 -14.27 -0.69 1.06
C ALA A 232 -14.23 0.81 1.41
N GLY A 233 -15.22 1.27 2.17
CA GLY A 233 -15.34 2.65 2.62
C GLY A 233 -15.74 3.64 1.51
N SER A 234 -15.66 4.93 1.85
CA SER A 234 -15.81 6.01 0.88
C SER A 234 -14.91 7.19 1.28
N PRO A 235 -14.36 7.96 0.32
CA PRO A 235 -13.47 9.08 0.64
C PRO A 235 -14.08 10.08 1.63
N LYS A 236 -15.40 10.33 1.53
CA LYS A 236 -16.10 11.23 2.43
C LYS A 236 -16.14 10.71 3.87
N GLU A 237 -16.53 9.45 4.07
CA GLU A 237 -16.63 8.86 5.40
C GLU A 237 -15.25 8.68 6.03
N ASP A 238 -14.24 8.35 5.22
CA ASP A 238 -12.85 8.23 5.64
C ASP A 238 -12.30 9.55 6.18
N ILE A 239 -12.50 10.65 5.45
CA ILE A 239 -12.09 11.99 5.90
C ILE A 239 -12.83 12.39 7.17
N GLN A 240 -14.15 12.15 7.25
CA GLN A 240 -14.93 12.48 8.44
C GLN A 240 -14.44 11.72 9.68
N ARG A 241 -14.10 10.45 9.53
CA ARG A 241 -13.58 9.61 10.62
C ARG A 241 -12.19 10.06 11.05
N LEU A 242 -11.31 10.39 10.09
CA LEU A 242 -9.97 10.89 10.37
C LEU A 242 -10.01 12.21 11.14
N VAL A 243 -10.82 13.17 10.69
CA VAL A 243 -10.98 14.45 11.39
C VAL A 243 -11.52 14.25 12.80
N LYS A 244 -12.51 13.36 12.98
CA LYS A 244 -13.04 13.03 14.31
C LYS A 244 -11.94 12.47 15.22
N GLU A 245 -11.10 11.58 14.71
CA GLU A 245 -10.02 10.97 15.48
C GLU A 245 -8.95 12.00 15.89
N ILE A 246 -8.54 12.87 14.97
CA ILE A 246 -7.60 13.97 15.23
C ILE A 246 -8.13 14.95 16.28
N LEU A 247 -9.45 15.20 16.27
CA LEU A 247 -10.10 16.09 17.23
C LEU A 247 -10.40 15.44 18.59
N THR A 248 -10.25 14.12 18.71
CA THR A 248 -10.57 13.40 19.95
C THR A 248 -9.40 13.55 20.93
N PRO A 249 -9.62 14.15 22.12
CA PRO A 249 -8.55 14.31 23.10
C PRO A 249 -8.00 12.95 23.57
N SER A 250 -6.71 12.91 23.88
CA SER A 250 -6.06 11.73 24.46
C SER A 250 -6.77 11.30 25.75
N THR A 251 -6.92 10.00 25.98
CA THR A 251 -7.52 9.49 27.21
C THR A 251 -6.59 9.72 28.41
N PRO A 252 -7.03 10.39 29.48
CA PRO A 252 -6.21 10.63 30.67
C PRO A 252 -5.71 9.31 31.30
N GLY A 253 -4.43 9.24 31.64
CA GLY A 253 -3.81 8.08 32.30
C GLY A 253 -3.52 6.88 31.38
N LYS A 254 -3.78 6.99 30.08
CA LYS A 254 -3.35 5.99 29.07
C LYS A 254 -2.03 6.42 28.43
N LEU A 255 -1.22 5.44 28.02
CA LEU A 255 0.03 5.72 27.30
C LEU A 255 -0.27 6.42 25.97
N PRO A 256 0.51 7.44 25.58
CA PRO A 256 0.41 8.06 24.27
C PRO A 256 0.80 7.02 23.20
N HIS A 257 -0.19 6.51 22.47
CA HIS A 257 0.01 5.69 21.29
C HIS A 257 -0.26 6.55 20.04
N PRO A 258 0.43 6.31 18.91
CA PRO A 258 0.07 6.93 17.66
C PRO A 258 -1.42 6.76 17.34
N ILE A 259 -2.02 7.83 16.81
CA ILE A 259 -3.40 7.78 16.29
C ILE A 259 -3.45 6.74 15.17
N GLY A 260 -4.48 5.91 15.15
CA GLY A 260 -4.73 4.99 14.04
C GLY A 260 -5.09 5.75 12.77
N ASN A 261 -4.65 5.31 11.60
CA ASN A 261 -5.16 5.88 10.36
C ASN A 261 -6.50 5.23 10.03
N THR A 262 -7.56 5.98 10.30
CA THR A 262 -8.94 5.50 10.20
C THR A 262 -9.49 5.48 8.77
N MET A 263 -8.69 5.83 7.76
CA MET A 263 -9.13 5.79 6.37
C MET A 263 -9.08 4.34 5.87
N ASP A 264 -10.22 3.82 5.37
CA ASP A 264 -10.27 2.45 4.85
C ASP A 264 -9.43 2.34 3.56
N LEU A 265 -9.45 3.36 2.68
CA LEU A 265 -8.69 3.38 1.41
C LEU A 265 -8.84 2.08 0.60
N CYS A 266 -10.04 1.51 0.55
CA CYS A 266 -10.35 0.23 -0.07
C CYS A 266 -9.91 -1.05 0.67
N LEU A 267 -9.28 -0.94 1.85
CA LEU A 267 -8.97 -2.05 2.75
C LEU A 267 -9.92 -2.03 3.96
N ASP A 268 -10.67 -3.10 4.19
CA ASP A 268 -11.54 -3.21 5.38
C ASP A 268 -10.78 -3.85 6.55
N THR A 269 -10.37 -3.03 7.51
CA THR A 269 -9.67 -3.49 8.72
C THR A 269 -10.54 -3.49 9.97
N LYS A 270 -11.85 -3.17 9.85
CA LYS A 270 -12.76 -3.01 11.01
C LYS A 270 -12.88 -4.27 11.84
N HIS A 271 -12.82 -5.43 11.20
CA HIS A 271 -12.84 -6.72 11.87
C HIS A 271 -11.59 -6.94 12.72
N LEU A 272 -10.42 -6.52 12.25
CA LEU A 272 -9.16 -6.59 13.01
C LEU A 272 -9.23 -5.67 14.23
N GLU A 273 -9.67 -4.42 14.04
CA GLU A 273 -9.81 -3.46 15.14
C GLU A 273 -10.81 -3.95 16.18
N SER A 274 -11.92 -4.55 15.76
CA SER A 274 -12.90 -5.13 16.67
C SER A 274 -12.31 -6.28 17.49
N TYR A 275 -11.60 -7.21 16.85
CA TYR A 275 -11.04 -8.39 17.50
C TYR A 275 -9.89 -8.06 18.46
N PHE A 276 -8.88 -7.30 18.01
CA PHE A 276 -7.71 -6.98 18.82
C PHE A 276 -7.98 -6.02 19.98
N ASN A 277 -9.15 -5.38 20.01
CA ASN A 277 -9.59 -4.56 21.13
C ASN A 277 -10.51 -5.29 22.13
N LEU A 278 -10.88 -6.55 21.89
CA LEU A 278 -11.56 -7.37 22.91
C LEU A 278 -10.66 -7.53 24.14
N ALA A 279 -11.23 -7.33 25.34
CA ALA A 279 -10.46 -7.39 26.59
C ALA A 279 -9.77 -8.75 26.77
N GLU A 280 -10.45 -9.84 26.43
CA GLU A 280 -9.90 -11.20 26.48
C GLU A 280 -8.74 -11.42 25.51
N VAL A 281 -8.82 -10.87 24.29
CA VAL A 281 -7.75 -10.96 23.28
C VAL A 281 -6.54 -10.16 23.74
N ARG A 282 -6.76 -8.91 24.18
CA ARG A 282 -5.69 -8.05 24.72
C ARG A 282 -4.98 -8.70 25.90
N ASN A 283 -5.74 -9.33 26.81
CA ASN A 283 -5.17 -10.07 27.94
C ASN A 283 -4.39 -11.31 27.47
N ALA A 284 -4.92 -12.06 26.50
CA ALA A 284 -4.29 -13.27 25.97
C ALA A 284 -2.96 -13.00 25.24
N ILE A 285 -2.82 -11.84 24.60
CA ILE A 285 -1.55 -11.40 23.96
C ILE A 285 -0.66 -10.58 24.92
N HIS A 286 -1.02 -10.51 26.21
CA HIS A 286 -0.31 -9.74 27.23
C HIS A 286 -0.12 -8.25 26.88
N ALA A 287 -1.08 -7.66 26.15
CA ALA A 287 -1.03 -6.25 25.80
C ALA A 287 -1.11 -5.40 27.08
N ASN A 288 -0.22 -4.40 27.19
CA ASN A 288 -0.20 -3.51 28.34
C ASN A 288 -1.59 -2.84 28.53
N PRO A 289 -2.25 -3.00 29.69
CA PRO A 289 -3.58 -2.43 29.93
C PRO A 289 -3.59 -0.89 29.90
N ALA A 290 -2.44 -0.23 29.98
CA ALA A 290 -2.29 1.22 29.83
C ALA A 290 -2.40 1.69 28.37
N LEU A 291 -2.32 0.80 27.38
CA LEU A 291 -2.61 1.13 25.98
C LEU A 291 -4.12 1.36 25.82
N ALA A 292 -4.49 2.48 25.20
CA ALA A 292 -5.89 2.88 25.05
C ALA A 292 -6.62 2.02 24.02
N HIS A 293 -6.01 1.80 22.87
CA HIS A 293 -6.63 1.20 21.71
C HIS A 293 -5.56 0.57 20.80
N TRP A 294 -5.90 -0.50 20.11
CA TRP A 294 -5.12 -1.06 19.01
C TRP A 294 -5.72 -0.59 17.69
N SER A 295 -4.88 -0.19 16.73
CA SER A 295 -5.30 0.06 15.34
C SER A 295 -4.38 -0.69 14.38
N SER A 296 -4.91 -0.99 13.20
CA SER A 296 -4.22 -1.77 12.16
C SER A 296 -3.05 -1.03 11.51
N ASN A 297 -3.02 0.30 11.61
CA ASN A 297 -1.98 1.16 11.07
C ASN A 297 -1.83 2.39 11.99
N ALA A 298 -0.78 3.19 11.76
CA ALA A 298 -0.58 4.46 12.45
C ALA A 298 -0.68 5.61 11.43
N LEU A 299 -1.27 6.72 11.87
CA LEU A 299 -1.24 7.99 11.16
C LEU A 299 0.19 8.55 11.23
N THR A 300 0.85 8.65 10.09
CA THR A 300 2.24 9.12 10.02
C THR A 300 2.35 10.54 9.48
N THR A 301 3.45 11.21 9.81
CA THR A 301 3.81 12.51 9.19
C THR A 301 3.86 12.43 7.67
N ALA A 302 4.48 11.37 7.12
CA ALA A 302 4.56 11.18 5.66
C ALA A 302 3.17 10.95 5.02
N SER A 303 2.29 10.18 5.66
CA SER A 303 0.92 9.99 5.15
C SER A 303 0.14 11.30 5.10
N MET A 304 0.40 12.24 6.01
CA MET A 304 -0.24 13.56 6.02
C MET A 304 0.30 14.51 4.95
N GLU A 305 1.58 14.41 4.58
CA GLU A 305 2.12 15.16 3.44
C GLU A 305 1.45 14.74 2.13
N SER A 306 1.33 13.43 1.89
CA SER A 306 0.63 12.89 0.73
C SER A 306 -0.87 13.24 0.75
N LEU A 307 -1.54 13.08 1.90
CA LEU A 307 -2.96 13.41 2.03
C LEU A 307 -3.23 14.90 1.86
N GLY A 308 -2.41 15.77 2.46
CA GLY A 308 -2.51 17.22 2.28
C GLY A 308 -2.38 17.62 0.81
N SER A 309 -1.47 16.96 0.07
CA SER A 309 -1.31 17.14 -1.38
C SER A 309 -2.55 16.68 -2.16
N ILE A 310 -3.13 15.54 -1.81
CA ILE A 310 -4.34 15.00 -2.46
C ILE A 310 -5.56 15.87 -2.18
N LEU A 311 -5.70 16.37 -0.95
CA LEU A 311 -6.86 17.15 -0.51
C LEU A 311 -6.71 18.65 -0.76
N GLY A 312 -5.52 19.13 -1.14
CA GLY A 312 -5.22 20.56 -1.28
C GLY A 312 -5.27 21.31 0.05
N VAL A 313 -4.85 20.67 1.15
CA VAL A 313 -4.84 21.24 2.50
C VAL A 313 -3.40 21.44 2.97
N ASP A 314 -3.13 22.59 3.58
CA ASP A 314 -1.80 22.92 4.09
C ASP A 314 -1.35 21.97 5.22
N HIS A 315 -0.18 21.35 5.03
CA HIS A 315 0.43 20.36 5.93
C HIS A 315 0.47 20.78 7.42
N PRO A 316 0.79 22.04 7.80
CA PRO A 316 0.78 22.45 9.21
C PRO A 316 -0.60 22.36 9.88
N MET A 317 -1.69 22.46 9.12
CA MET A 317 -3.05 22.39 9.67
C MET A 317 -3.47 20.96 10.05
N LEU A 318 -2.72 19.96 9.59
CA LEU A 318 -2.98 18.53 9.83
C LEU A 318 -2.04 17.93 10.89
N GLN A 319 -1.15 18.74 11.48
CA GLN A 319 -0.20 18.22 12.46
C GLN A 319 -0.86 17.98 13.83
N HIS A 320 -0.77 16.74 14.31
CA HIS A 320 -1.20 16.34 15.64
C HIS A 320 -0.04 15.75 16.47
N PRO A 321 0.10 16.06 17.78
CA PRO A 321 1.21 15.58 18.61
C PRO A 321 1.32 14.06 18.75
N GLN A 322 0.21 13.33 18.52
CA GLN A 322 0.15 11.87 18.55
C GLN A 322 0.29 11.23 17.16
N MET A 323 0.74 11.96 16.14
CA MET A 323 1.12 11.31 14.88
C MET A 323 2.44 10.58 15.06
N LEU A 324 2.59 9.45 14.38
CA LEU A 324 3.86 8.78 14.28
C LEU A 324 4.79 9.62 13.41
N LYS A 325 5.86 10.14 14.01
CA LYS A 325 6.94 10.77 13.25
C LYS A 325 7.64 9.70 12.44
N TYR A 326 7.51 9.78 11.12
CA TYR A 326 8.11 8.86 10.18
C TYR A 326 8.90 9.65 9.15
N THR A 327 10.19 9.34 9.05
CA THR A 327 11.12 9.92 8.09
C THR A 327 11.64 8.80 7.19
N PRO A 328 11.34 8.80 5.89
CA PRO A 328 11.80 7.75 4.99
C PRO A 328 13.31 7.88 4.75
N THR A 329 14.10 6.92 5.27
CA THR A 329 15.58 6.95 5.15
C THR A 329 16.10 6.42 3.81
N LEU A 330 15.31 5.59 3.12
CA LEU A 330 15.66 5.05 1.80
C LEU A 330 15.08 5.88 0.64
N SER A 331 14.18 6.83 0.92
CA SER A 331 13.47 7.61 -0.11
C SER A 331 12.88 6.73 -1.23
N ALA A 332 12.37 5.55 -0.87
CA ALA A 332 11.87 4.51 -1.78
C ALA A 332 12.88 3.92 -2.78
N GLU A 333 14.19 4.19 -2.62
CA GLU A 333 15.25 3.52 -3.38
C GLU A 333 15.72 2.23 -2.68
N VAL A 334 15.37 1.08 -3.24
CA VAL A 334 15.65 -0.23 -2.61
C VAL A 334 16.73 -1.04 -3.33
N THR A 335 16.96 -0.79 -4.62
CA THR A 335 17.94 -1.57 -5.40
C THR A 335 19.39 -1.44 -4.93
N PRO A 336 19.88 -0.31 -4.36
CA PRO A 336 21.21 -0.25 -3.78
C PRO A 336 21.37 -1.20 -2.58
N LEU A 337 20.32 -1.36 -1.78
CA LEU A 337 20.31 -2.29 -0.66
C LEU A 337 20.33 -3.75 -1.13
N TRP A 338 19.52 -4.08 -2.15
CA TRP A 338 19.52 -5.42 -2.75
C TRP A 338 20.89 -5.78 -3.34
N ARG A 339 21.58 -4.84 -4.01
CA ARG A 339 22.97 -5.04 -4.46
C ARG A 339 23.92 -5.42 -3.32
N LYS A 340 23.84 -4.73 -2.18
CA LYS A 340 24.67 -5.03 -1.00
C LYS A 340 24.38 -6.43 -0.44
N LEU A 341 23.11 -6.81 -0.37
CA LEU A 341 22.68 -8.13 0.11
C LEU A 341 23.18 -9.25 -0.81
N LEU A 342 22.99 -9.10 -2.12
CA LEU A 342 23.45 -10.07 -3.12
C LEU A 342 24.97 -10.22 -3.14
N ALA A 343 25.71 -9.11 -3.04
CA ALA A 343 27.17 -9.12 -2.94
C ALA A 343 27.68 -9.84 -1.67
N SER A 344 26.85 -9.89 -0.62
CA SER A 344 27.13 -10.62 0.63
C SER A 344 26.67 -12.08 0.59
N GLY A 345 26.19 -12.57 -0.56
CA GLY A 345 25.70 -13.94 -0.74
C GLY A 345 24.28 -14.19 -0.20
N VAL A 346 23.55 -13.13 0.19
CA VAL A 346 22.15 -13.24 0.61
C VAL A 346 21.26 -13.27 -0.63
N LYS A 347 20.53 -14.37 -0.84
CA LYS A 347 19.64 -14.53 -1.99
C LYS A 347 18.40 -13.65 -1.87
N GLY A 348 17.80 -13.26 -3.00
CA GLY A 348 16.56 -12.48 -3.03
C GLY A 348 15.40 -13.23 -3.66
N VAL A 349 14.18 -12.97 -3.17
CA VAL A 349 12.94 -13.34 -3.85
C VAL A 349 12.02 -12.13 -3.83
N ILE A 350 11.75 -11.56 -5.01
CA ILE A 350 10.81 -10.45 -5.18
C ILE A 350 9.57 -11.02 -5.84
N TYR A 351 8.41 -10.83 -5.23
CA TYR A 351 7.15 -11.28 -5.80
C TYR A 351 6.12 -10.15 -5.80
N HIS A 352 5.28 -10.12 -6.83
CA HIS A 352 4.19 -9.16 -6.95
C HIS A 352 2.89 -9.85 -7.35
N GLY A 353 1.79 -9.52 -6.69
CA GLY A 353 0.47 -9.75 -7.25
C GLY A 353 0.27 -8.91 -8.52
N ASP A 354 -0.20 -9.52 -9.61
CA ASP A 354 -0.35 -8.82 -10.90
C ASP A 354 -1.64 -7.99 -11.03
N ALA A 355 -2.51 -8.00 -10.02
CA ALA A 355 -3.66 -7.10 -9.90
C ALA A 355 -3.39 -5.87 -9.01
N ASP A 356 -2.20 -5.78 -8.41
CA ASP A 356 -1.79 -4.63 -7.60
C ASP A 356 -1.35 -3.45 -8.46
N LEU A 357 -1.97 -2.29 -8.26
CA LEU A 357 -1.60 -1.05 -8.93
C LEU A 357 -0.57 -0.25 -8.13
N ILE A 358 -0.71 -0.19 -6.79
CA ILE A 358 0.06 0.75 -5.97
C ILE A 358 1.54 0.36 -5.88
N CYS A 359 1.85 -0.94 -5.86
CA CYS A 359 3.20 -1.47 -5.91
C CYS A 359 3.29 -2.53 -7.00
N ASN A 360 2.96 -2.12 -8.22
CA ASN A 360 2.72 -3.02 -9.34
C ASN A 360 3.92 -3.86 -9.78
N ALA A 361 3.60 -4.99 -10.43
CA ALA A 361 4.56 -5.94 -10.97
C ALA A 361 5.51 -5.36 -12.03
N VAL A 362 5.12 -4.31 -12.77
CA VAL A 362 6.00 -3.72 -13.79
C VAL A 362 7.16 -2.99 -13.14
N GLY A 363 6.89 -2.14 -12.14
CA GLY A 363 7.92 -1.45 -11.37
C GLY A 363 8.85 -2.42 -10.63
N GLY A 364 8.28 -3.47 -10.03
CA GLY A 364 9.07 -4.52 -9.37
C GLY A 364 10.03 -5.25 -10.31
N LEU A 365 9.59 -5.58 -11.53
CA LEU A 365 10.46 -6.20 -12.54
C LEU A 365 11.58 -5.25 -12.98
N TRP A 366 11.26 -3.98 -13.27
CA TRP A 366 12.28 -2.98 -13.63
C TRP A 366 13.31 -2.78 -12.51
N ALA A 367 12.88 -2.80 -11.25
CA ALA A 367 13.78 -2.75 -10.11
C ALA A 367 14.77 -3.94 -10.10
N VAL A 368 14.30 -5.17 -10.34
CA VAL A 368 15.18 -6.35 -10.43
C VAL A 368 16.10 -6.28 -11.65
N GLU A 369 15.61 -5.89 -12.83
CA GLU A 369 16.45 -5.76 -14.03
C GLU A 369 17.53 -4.69 -13.88
N SER A 370 17.24 -3.60 -13.17
CA SER A 370 18.20 -2.52 -12.88
C SER A 370 19.39 -2.97 -12.01
N LEU A 371 19.33 -4.15 -11.39
CA LEU A 371 20.46 -4.73 -10.67
C LEU A 371 21.60 -5.12 -11.61
N GLY A 372 21.32 -5.32 -12.90
CA GLY A 372 22.32 -5.70 -13.90
C GLY A 372 22.90 -7.10 -13.71
N VAL A 373 22.25 -7.93 -12.89
CA VAL A 373 22.67 -9.31 -12.65
C VAL A 373 22.26 -10.22 -13.83
N PRO A 374 23.06 -11.24 -14.18
CA PRO A 374 22.75 -12.14 -15.28
C PRO A 374 21.41 -12.85 -15.12
N ARG A 375 20.63 -12.91 -16.21
CA ARG A 375 19.42 -13.74 -16.32
C ARG A 375 19.84 -15.19 -16.54
N LEU A 376 19.38 -16.10 -15.68
CA LEU A 376 19.74 -17.51 -15.70
C LEU A 376 18.81 -18.36 -16.57
N ALA A 377 17.55 -17.94 -16.73
CA ALA A 377 16.56 -18.64 -17.53
C ALA A 377 15.55 -17.68 -18.19
N PRO A 378 14.91 -18.08 -19.31
CA PRO A 378 13.75 -17.39 -19.84
C PRO A 378 12.61 -17.35 -18.82
N ARG A 379 11.75 -16.33 -18.89
CA ARG A 379 10.52 -16.26 -18.11
C ARG A 379 9.68 -17.51 -18.34
N SER A 380 9.22 -18.13 -17.25
CA SER A 380 8.43 -19.37 -17.30
C SER A 380 7.24 -19.29 -16.35
N ALA A 381 6.20 -20.07 -16.64
CA ALA A 381 5.06 -20.20 -15.74
C ALA A 381 5.39 -21.16 -14.59
N TRP A 382 4.95 -20.83 -13.37
CA TRP A 382 4.95 -21.76 -12.24
C TRP A 382 3.52 -22.18 -11.92
N THR A 383 3.37 -23.37 -11.33
CA THR A 383 2.05 -23.98 -11.11
C THR A 383 1.79 -24.27 -9.65
N TYR A 384 0.51 -24.25 -9.28
CA TYR A 384 0.02 -24.75 -7.99
C TYR A 384 -1.03 -25.84 -8.21
N GLY A 385 -1.24 -26.66 -7.18
CA GLY A 385 -2.29 -27.66 -7.18
C GLY A 385 -3.64 -27.02 -6.86
N GLU A 386 -4.61 -27.18 -7.76
CA GLU A 386 -6.00 -26.80 -7.55
C GLU A 386 -6.85 -28.08 -7.59
N LYS A 387 -7.24 -28.59 -6.41
CA LYS A 387 -7.94 -29.87 -6.25
C LYS A 387 -7.23 -31.01 -7.01
N ASP A 388 -7.84 -31.50 -8.10
CA ASP A 388 -7.36 -32.60 -8.94
C ASP A 388 -6.62 -32.12 -10.20
N SER A 389 -6.31 -30.83 -10.29
CA SER A 389 -5.67 -30.22 -11.46
C SER A 389 -4.48 -29.33 -11.10
N LYS A 390 -3.72 -28.91 -12.11
CA LYS A 390 -2.69 -27.89 -11.97
C LYS A 390 -3.14 -26.63 -12.70
N GLN A 391 -2.99 -25.49 -12.04
CA GLN A 391 -3.18 -24.18 -12.65
C GLN A 391 -1.89 -23.38 -12.62
N THR A 392 -1.79 -22.42 -13.53
CA THR A 392 -0.73 -21.41 -13.50
C THR A 392 -0.93 -20.51 -12.29
N GLY A 393 0.02 -20.53 -11.35
CA GLY A 393 0.04 -19.63 -10.20
C GLY A 393 0.64 -18.27 -10.54
N GLY A 394 1.42 -18.19 -11.62
CA GLY A 394 2.01 -16.95 -12.13
C GLY A 394 3.25 -17.22 -12.97
N PHE A 395 4.18 -16.26 -13.01
CA PHE A 395 5.42 -16.37 -13.77
C PHE A 395 6.64 -16.16 -12.89
N VAL A 396 7.76 -16.78 -13.26
CA VAL A 396 9.06 -16.66 -12.58
C VAL A 396 10.15 -16.34 -13.59
N GLU A 397 11.06 -15.47 -13.16
CA GLU A 397 12.30 -15.11 -13.84
C GLU A 397 13.46 -15.29 -12.85
N ALA A 398 14.41 -16.17 -13.20
CA ALA A 398 15.58 -16.42 -12.39
C ALA A 398 16.75 -15.56 -12.86
N PHE A 399 17.34 -14.81 -11.94
CA PHE A 399 18.58 -14.07 -12.12
C PHE A 399 19.63 -14.60 -11.14
N GLU A 400 20.89 -14.23 -11.34
CA GLU A 400 21.97 -14.61 -10.43
C GLU A 400 21.72 -14.04 -9.02
N GLY A 401 21.48 -14.94 -8.06
CA GLY A 401 21.23 -14.60 -6.66
C GLY A 401 19.83 -14.08 -6.34
N ILE A 402 18.98 -13.77 -7.32
CA ILE A 402 17.64 -13.21 -7.09
C ILE A 402 16.60 -13.75 -8.08
N SER A 403 15.40 -14.04 -7.59
CA SER A 403 14.25 -14.43 -8.42
C SER A 403 13.17 -13.37 -8.39
N TYR A 404 12.57 -13.09 -9.55
CA TYR A 404 11.39 -12.25 -9.68
C TYR A 404 10.17 -13.11 -10.02
N LEU A 405 9.04 -12.88 -9.34
CA LEU A 405 7.81 -13.62 -9.51
C LEU A 405 6.60 -12.71 -9.66
N THR A 406 5.63 -13.15 -10.46
CA THR A 406 4.25 -12.69 -10.37
C THR A 406 3.36 -13.76 -9.76
N VAL A 407 2.31 -13.34 -9.06
CA VAL A 407 1.22 -14.20 -8.60
C VAL A 407 -0.06 -13.76 -9.31
N LYS A 408 -0.59 -14.64 -10.16
CA LYS A 408 -1.66 -14.34 -11.11
C LYS A 408 -3.00 -14.16 -10.42
N GLY A 409 -3.58 -12.98 -10.54
CA GLY A 409 -4.85 -12.59 -9.93
C GLY A 409 -4.71 -12.17 -8.47
N ALA A 410 -3.50 -12.01 -7.95
CA ALA A 410 -3.28 -11.53 -6.59
C ALA A 410 -3.15 -10.01 -6.56
N GLY A 411 -3.68 -9.40 -5.50
CA GLY A 411 -3.49 -7.99 -5.19
C GLY A 411 -2.22 -7.71 -4.38
N TYR A 412 -2.20 -6.57 -3.70
CA TYR A 412 -1.12 -6.08 -2.85
C TYR A 412 -0.81 -7.06 -1.70
N LEU A 413 -1.87 -7.52 -1.02
CA LEU A 413 -1.79 -8.54 0.02
C LEU A 413 -1.91 -9.92 -0.62
N VAL A 414 -0.86 -10.38 -1.30
CA VAL A 414 -0.85 -11.66 -2.03
C VAL A 414 -1.36 -12.83 -1.20
N PRO A 415 -0.92 -13.06 0.05
CA PRO A 415 -1.43 -14.18 0.84
C PRO A 415 -2.90 -14.05 1.26
N MET A 416 -3.44 -12.83 1.27
CA MET A 416 -4.86 -12.59 1.56
C MET A 416 -5.74 -12.85 0.34
N THR A 417 -5.27 -12.46 -0.85
CA THR A 417 -6.05 -12.54 -2.09
C THR A 417 -5.95 -13.90 -2.77
N GLN A 418 -4.79 -14.55 -2.71
CA GLN A 418 -4.50 -15.83 -3.35
C GLN A 418 -3.70 -16.74 -2.39
N PRO A 419 -4.32 -17.28 -1.32
CA PRO A 419 -3.62 -18.00 -0.27
C PRO A 419 -3.00 -19.34 -0.72
N GLU A 420 -3.64 -20.08 -1.63
CA GLU A 420 -3.14 -21.37 -2.13
C GLU A 420 -1.89 -21.16 -3.00
N GLU A 421 -1.96 -20.17 -3.89
CA GLU A 421 -0.88 -19.72 -4.76
C GLU A 421 0.28 -19.15 -3.93
N ALA A 422 -0.02 -18.30 -2.93
CA ALA A 422 0.98 -17.72 -2.04
C ALA A 422 1.73 -18.82 -1.28
N LYS A 423 1.01 -19.80 -0.72
CA LYS A 423 1.65 -20.94 -0.05
C LYS A 423 2.55 -21.71 -1.01
N GLN A 424 2.05 -22.06 -2.19
CA GLN A 424 2.84 -22.79 -3.18
C GLN A 424 4.08 -22.02 -3.62
N MET A 425 3.97 -20.70 -3.82
CA MET A 425 5.08 -19.82 -4.15
C MET A 425 6.13 -19.81 -3.02
N LEU A 426 5.70 -19.70 -1.76
CA LEU A 426 6.60 -19.77 -0.61
C LEU A 426 7.34 -21.11 -0.58
N ASP A 427 6.63 -22.22 -0.78
CA ASP A 427 7.24 -23.56 -0.81
C ASP A 427 8.27 -23.69 -1.96
N LEU A 428 7.94 -23.23 -3.18
CA LEU A 428 8.76 -23.41 -4.38
C LEU A 428 9.98 -22.50 -4.45
N PHE A 429 9.89 -21.28 -3.92
CA PHE A 429 10.89 -20.23 -4.20
C PHE A 429 11.51 -19.62 -2.95
N VAL A 430 10.80 -19.64 -1.82
CA VAL A 430 11.29 -19.08 -0.56
C VAL A 430 11.92 -20.16 0.31
N LEU A 431 11.20 -21.26 0.53
CA LEU A 431 11.56 -22.31 1.49
C LEU A 431 12.26 -23.51 0.84
N ASN A 432 12.36 -23.54 -0.49
CA ASN A 432 12.88 -24.66 -1.29
C ASN A 432 14.36 -25.03 -1.05
N ASP A 433 15.16 -24.06 -0.59
CA ASP A 433 16.59 -24.22 -0.32
C ASP A 433 16.88 -24.36 1.18
N LEU A 434 15.85 -24.42 2.02
CA LEU A 434 16.01 -24.77 3.43
C LEU A 434 16.10 -26.29 3.50
N GLU A 435 17.31 -26.82 3.72
CA GLU A 435 17.49 -28.22 4.07
C GLU A 435 16.65 -28.50 5.32
N TYR A 436 15.60 -29.32 5.16
CA TYR A 436 14.82 -29.89 6.25
C TYR A 436 15.45 -31.20 6.65
#